data_AF-Q28MP4-F1
#
_entry.id   AF-Q28MP4-F1
#
_cell.length_a   1.000
_cell.length_b   1.000
_cell.length_c   1.000
_cell.angle_alpha   90.00
_cell.angle_beta   90.00
_cell.angle_gamma   90.00
#
_symmetry.space_group_name_H-M   'P 1'
#
loop_
_entity.id
_entity.type
_entity.pdbx_description
1 polymer ?
#
loop_
_entity_poly.entity_id
_entity_poly.type
_entity_poly.pdbx_seq_one_letter_code
_entity_poly.pdbx_strand_id
1 'polypeptide(L)'
;MTRPLAAPRQRLRARDPFARAVAAACLSVFIAMSAAPADADDLRGRDDPDVQTALAVWLDGDDATSLPRLSQLAIAGNRAARLFLARIEMVDRGHSDFRLSLSLQEVRDLFRAPPDGGVFRQTWFSVEREAGNHLAALLSDATLPMPNLPVISALRAAGEHQATDHPTRIIGFNGSNTQRHAALESGLLLPELVPYVQFHMDPEPLGDGLTALRHIIGRNLSEAELTDPDTTDMARLMSLGFGYQAIERENIWFGDVSAWLMSHPSMQPIANLCAQTCGNDADHCAMTVMALTAGYYEVIRLDSPLENVISQARFLSSLRAQNWALRRAALTAYELTAEPFEIDAIRDENICVADMIAQVRSGR
;
A
#
# COMPACT_ATOMS: atom_id res chain seq x y z
N MET A 1 -42.09 48.06 -7.40
CA MET A 1 -42.94 47.36 -8.40
C MET A 1 -42.05 46.97 -9.58
N THR A 2 -41.39 45.83 -9.49
CA THR A 2 -40.43 45.31 -10.47
C THR A 2 -41.09 44.19 -11.27
N ARG A 3 -41.18 44.35 -12.59
CA ARG A 3 -41.72 43.35 -13.52
C ARG A 3 -40.69 42.21 -13.71
N PRO A 4 -41.11 40.93 -13.76
CA PRO A 4 -40.21 39.83 -14.09
C PRO A 4 -39.97 39.76 -15.60
N LEU A 5 -38.71 39.55 -15.98
CA LEU A 5 -38.29 39.26 -17.36
C LEU A 5 -38.63 37.79 -17.69
N ALA A 6 -39.41 37.60 -18.76
CA ALA A 6 -39.76 36.29 -19.27
C ALA A 6 -38.57 35.64 -20.00
N ALA A 7 -38.29 34.38 -19.70
CA ALA A 7 -37.24 33.59 -20.35
C ALA A 7 -37.62 33.23 -21.81
N PRO A 8 -36.65 33.15 -22.73
CA PRO A 8 -36.89 32.81 -24.13
C PRO A 8 -37.21 31.31 -24.28
N ARG A 9 -38.31 31.00 -24.98
CA ARG A 9 -38.67 29.64 -25.38
C ARG A 9 -37.67 29.10 -26.40
N GLN A 10 -36.83 28.14 -25.99
CA GLN A 10 -36.02 27.34 -26.91
C GLN A 10 -36.93 26.41 -27.72
N ARG A 11 -36.91 26.57 -29.05
CA ARG A 11 -37.56 25.63 -29.98
C ARG A 11 -36.67 24.40 -30.12
N LEU A 12 -37.20 23.24 -29.71
CA LEU A 12 -36.65 21.92 -30.03
C LEU A 12 -36.61 21.75 -31.56
N ARG A 13 -35.41 21.70 -32.14
CA ARG A 13 -35.21 21.32 -33.54
C ARG A 13 -35.36 19.80 -33.66
N ALA A 14 -36.18 19.37 -34.62
CA ALA A 14 -36.38 17.97 -34.97
C ALA A 14 -35.04 17.32 -35.35
N ARG A 15 -34.84 16.09 -34.86
CA ARG A 15 -33.63 15.28 -35.07
C ARG A 15 -33.54 14.80 -36.51
N ASP A 16 -32.40 15.04 -37.13
CA ASP A 16 -32.06 14.66 -38.50
C ASP A 16 -31.80 13.14 -38.60
N PRO A 17 -32.58 12.36 -39.37
CA PRO A 17 -32.44 10.90 -39.46
C PRO A 17 -31.17 10.45 -40.18
N PHE A 18 -30.44 11.35 -40.85
CA PHE A 18 -29.21 11.02 -41.58
C PHE A 18 -27.97 10.79 -40.67
N ALA A 19 -27.99 11.26 -39.42
CA ALA A 19 -26.87 11.09 -38.48
C ALA A 19 -26.74 9.66 -37.91
N ARG A 20 -27.74 8.79 -38.11
CA ARG A 20 -27.76 7.41 -37.57
C ARG A 20 -27.07 6.38 -38.47
N ALA A 21 -26.83 6.67 -39.75
CA ALA A 21 -26.24 5.69 -40.68
C ALA A 21 -24.69 5.71 -40.68
N VAL A 22 -24.05 6.82 -40.32
CA VAL A 22 -22.58 6.92 -40.29
C VAL A 22 -21.98 6.40 -38.97
N ALA A 23 -22.74 6.39 -37.88
CA ALA A 23 -22.31 5.83 -36.59
C ALA A 23 -22.25 4.29 -36.56
N ALA A 24 -22.87 3.60 -37.53
CA ALA A 24 -22.90 2.13 -37.58
C ALA A 24 -21.73 1.50 -38.36
N ALA A 25 -20.94 2.30 -39.12
CA ALA A 25 -19.84 1.79 -39.95
C ALA A 25 -18.44 2.06 -39.40
N CYS A 26 -18.28 2.91 -38.38
CA CYS A 26 -17.01 3.10 -37.68
C CYS A 26 -16.84 2.22 -36.42
N LEU A 27 -17.84 1.39 -36.09
CA LEU A 27 -17.84 0.54 -34.89
C LEU A 27 -17.26 -0.88 -35.13
N SER A 28 -16.82 -1.18 -36.35
CA SER A 28 -16.36 -2.53 -36.73
C SER A 28 -14.84 -2.67 -36.88
N VAL A 29 -14.07 -1.62 -36.57
CA VAL A 29 -12.60 -1.63 -36.58
C VAL A 29 -12.04 -1.15 -35.23
N PHE A 30 -12.73 -1.46 -34.12
CA PHE A 30 -12.02 -1.68 -32.86
C PHE A 30 -11.43 -3.08 -32.94
N ILE A 31 -10.31 -3.13 -33.64
CA ILE A 31 -9.34 -4.22 -33.63
C ILE A 31 -9.25 -4.70 -32.19
N ALA A 32 -9.56 -5.98 -31.99
CA ALA A 32 -9.18 -6.72 -30.81
C ALA A 32 -7.66 -6.61 -30.66
N MET A 33 -7.19 -5.54 -30.04
CA MET A 33 -5.88 -5.51 -29.40
C MET A 33 -6.01 -6.51 -28.26
N SER A 34 -5.85 -7.77 -28.63
CA SER A 34 -5.61 -8.84 -27.69
C SER A 34 -4.36 -8.38 -26.96
N ALA A 35 -4.53 -7.89 -25.73
CA ALA A 35 -3.41 -7.65 -24.85
C ALA A 35 -2.58 -8.93 -24.91
N ALA A 36 -1.36 -8.83 -25.45
CA ALA A 36 -0.47 -9.96 -25.49
C ALA A 36 -0.43 -10.51 -24.05
N PRO A 37 -0.67 -11.82 -23.85
CA PRO A 37 -0.64 -12.38 -22.50
C PRO A 37 0.67 -11.91 -21.86
N ALA A 38 0.59 -11.36 -20.64
CA ALA A 38 1.77 -11.05 -19.85
C ALA A 38 2.71 -12.25 -19.95
N ASP A 39 3.92 -12.00 -20.43
CA ASP A 39 4.76 -13.06 -20.96
C ASP A 39 5.06 -14.04 -19.82
N ALA A 40 4.61 -15.29 -19.93
CA ALA A 40 4.78 -16.29 -18.88
C ALA A 40 6.26 -16.51 -18.49
N ASP A 41 7.18 -15.97 -19.31
CA ASP A 41 8.63 -15.97 -19.11
C ASP A 41 9.15 -14.88 -18.13
N ASP A 42 8.37 -13.83 -17.79
CA ASP A 42 8.81 -12.74 -16.89
C ASP A 42 9.15 -13.24 -15.47
N LEU A 43 8.53 -14.34 -15.04
CA LEU A 43 8.72 -14.94 -13.70
C LEU A 43 9.25 -16.37 -13.77
N ARG A 44 10.11 -16.63 -14.76
CA ARG A 44 10.78 -17.92 -14.90
C ARG A 44 11.46 -18.33 -13.58
N GLY A 45 11.12 -19.53 -13.11
CA GLY A 45 11.64 -20.08 -11.86
C GLY A 45 10.82 -19.77 -10.62
N ARG A 46 9.64 -19.14 -10.73
CA ARG A 46 8.74 -18.93 -9.57
C ARG A 46 8.30 -20.25 -8.92
N ASP A 47 8.04 -21.27 -9.73
CA ASP A 47 7.54 -22.59 -9.29
C ASP A 47 8.70 -23.54 -8.93
N ASP A 48 9.94 -23.04 -8.91
CA ASP A 48 11.12 -23.78 -8.47
C ASP A 48 10.96 -24.17 -6.99
N PRO A 49 11.09 -25.46 -6.62
CA PRO A 49 10.99 -25.90 -5.23
C PRO A 49 11.95 -25.18 -4.28
N ASP A 50 13.14 -24.79 -4.74
CA ASP A 50 14.11 -24.06 -3.92
C ASP A 50 13.64 -22.64 -3.64
N VAL A 51 13.02 -21.98 -4.61
CA VAL A 51 12.38 -20.67 -4.41
C VAL A 51 11.22 -20.80 -3.44
N GLN A 52 10.31 -21.77 -3.65
CA GLN A 52 9.15 -21.94 -2.77
C GLN A 52 9.54 -22.25 -1.32
N THR A 53 10.60 -23.03 -1.12
CA THR A 53 11.17 -23.31 0.21
C THR A 53 11.71 -22.03 0.84
N ALA A 54 12.50 -21.25 0.12
CA ALA A 54 13.05 -20.00 0.65
C ALA A 54 11.96 -18.96 0.95
N LEU A 55 10.91 -18.88 0.13
CA LEU A 55 9.75 -18.00 0.36
C LEU A 55 8.95 -18.42 1.59
N ALA A 56 8.77 -19.71 1.84
CA ALA A 56 8.10 -20.20 3.05
C ALA A 56 8.87 -19.78 4.31
N VAL A 57 10.19 -20.01 4.33
CA VAL A 57 11.06 -19.59 5.44
C VAL A 57 11.04 -18.06 5.63
N TRP A 58 11.00 -17.29 4.53
CA TRP A 58 10.87 -15.85 4.59
C TRP A 58 9.52 -15.40 5.19
N LEU A 59 8.42 -16.03 4.80
CA LEU A 59 7.08 -15.76 5.34
C LEU A 59 6.95 -16.13 6.83
N ASP A 60 7.75 -17.07 7.31
CA ASP A 60 7.86 -17.43 8.72
C ASP A 60 8.77 -16.46 9.51
N GLY A 61 9.27 -15.40 8.87
CA GLY A 61 10.04 -14.35 9.53
C GLY A 61 11.55 -14.60 9.65
N ASP A 62 12.06 -15.73 9.14
CA ASP A 62 13.48 -16.08 9.21
C ASP A 62 14.26 -15.51 8.02
N ASP A 63 14.66 -14.24 8.13
CA ASP A 63 15.53 -13.58 7.14
C ASP A 63 16.94 -14.16 7.06
N ALA A 64 17.48 -14.63 8.18
CA ALA A 64 18.85 -15.15 8.26
C ALA A 64 19.03 -16.40 7.41
N THR A 65 18.01 -17.25 7.32
CA THR A 65 18.02 -18.44 6.45
C THR A 65 17.53 -18.11 5.04
N SER A 66 16.44 -17.35 4.92
CA SER A 66 15.74 -17.16 3.64
C SER A 66 16.47 -16.23 2.66
N LEU A 67 16.98 -15.08 3.10
CA LEU A 67 17.55 -14.08 2.20
C LEU A 67 18.86 -14.55 1.55
N PRO A 68 19.82 -15.20 2.25
CA PRO A 68 21.00 -15.77 1.60
C PRO A 68 20.64 -16.82 0.55
N ARG A 69 19.61 -17.64 0.81
CA ARG A 69 19.14 -18.65 -0.15
C ARG A 69 18.53 -18.00 -1.39
N LEU A 70 17.68 -16.99 -1.23
CA LEU A 70 17.11 -16.22 -2.34
C LEU A 70 18.22 -15.53 -3.15
N SER A 71 19.24 -14.98 -2.49
CA SER A 71 20.37 -14.33 -3.17
C SER A 71 21.18 -15.31 -4.01
N GLN A 72 21.47 -16.51 -3.47
CA GLN A 72 22.12 -17.58 -4.25
C GLN A 72 21.31 -17.97 -5.48
N LEU A 73 19.98 -18.11 -5.35
CA LEU A 73 19.08 -18.43 -6.48
C LEU A 73 19.06 -17.29 -7.51
N ALA A 74 19.05 -16.04 -7.06
CA ALA A 74 19.12 -14.87 -7.94
C ALA A 74 20.44 -14.82 -8.73
N ILE A 75 21.57 -15.09 -8.06
CA ILE A 75 22.90 -15.20 -8.70
C ILE A 75 22.92 -16.35 -9.72
N ALA A 76 22.30 -17.49 -9.38
CA ALA A 76 22.18 -18.65 -10.27
C ALA A 76 21.25 -18.44 -11.49
N GLY A 77 20.60 -17.28 -11.60
CA GLY A 77 19.78 -16.93 -12.76
C GLY A 77 18.27 -17.08 -12.57
N ASN A 78 17.79 -17.34 -11.35
CA ASN A 78 16.36 -17.42 -11.10
C ASN A 78 15.73 -16.01 -11.10
N ARG A 79 14.91 -15.72 -12.12
CA ARG A 79 14.30 -14.38 -12.32
C ARG A 79 13.32 -14.01 -11.23
N ALA A 80 12.51 -14.96 -10.77
CA ALA A 80 11.57 -14.74 -9.67
C ALA A 80 12.30 -14.33 -8.38
N ALA A 81 13.41 -15.00 -8.05
CA ALA A 81 14.24 -14.64 -6.90
C ALA A 81 14.86 -13.22 -7.03
N ARG A 82 15.34 -12.86 -8.23
CA ARG A 82 15.87 -11.51 -8.52
C ARG A 82 14.82 -10.42 -8.30
N LEU A 83 13.65 -10.56 -8.93
CA LEU A 83 12.56 -9.60 -8.79
C LEU A 83 12.05 -9.52 -7.35
N PHE A 84 11.93 -10.67 -6.68
CA PHE A 84 11.49 -10.70 -5.28
C PHE A 84 12.46 -9.98 -4.34
N LEU A 85 13.77 -10.23 -4.46
CA LEU A 85 14.79 -9.50 -3.69
C LEU A 85 14.79 -8.00 -4.01
N ALA A 86 14.64 -7.64 -5.29
CA ALA A 86 14.54 -6.24 -5.69
C ALA A 86 13.35 -5.54 -5.01
N ARG A 87 12.20 -6.22 -4.93
CA ARG A 87 11.03 -5.72 -4.21
C ARG A 87 11.27 -5.60 -2.72
N ILE A 88 11.80 -6.63 -2.07
CA ILE A 88 12.15 -6.57 -0.63
C ILE A 88 13.06 -5.36 -0.36
N GLU A 89 14.09 -5.16 -1.17
CA GLU A 89 15.00 -4.03 -0.98
C GLU A 89 14.28 -2.67 -1.03
N MET A 90 13.28 -2.53 -1.91
CA MET A 90 12.57 -1.29 -2.12
C MET A 90 11.40 -1.04 -1.16
N VAL A 91 10.69 -2.10 -0.74
CA VAL A 91 9.43 -1.94 0.01
C VAL A 91 9.54 -2.37 1.47
N ASP A 92 10.66 -2.91 1.94
CA ASP A 92 10.81 -3.33 3.34
C ASP A 92 10.62 -2.14 4.31
N ARG A 93 9.52 -2.16 5.07
CA ARG A 93 9.05 -1.09 5.98
C ARG A 93 9.60 -1.19 7.41
N GLY A 94 10.67 -1.95 7.60
CA GLY A 94 11.28 -2.15 8.90
C GLY A 94 12.24 -3.32 8.84
N HIS A 95 13.53 -3.01 8.71
CA HIS A 95 14.57 -4.04 8.62
C HIS A 95 14.51 -4.99 9.80
N SER A 96 14.65 -6.29 9.52
CA SER A 96 14.83 -7.31 10.55
C SER A 96 16.17 -7.18 11.25
N ASP A 97 16.27 -7.78 12.44
CA ASP A 97 17.50 -7.87 13.22
C ASP A 97 18.64 -8.46 12.38
N PHE A 98 18.35 -9.48 11.56
CA PHE A 98 19.32 -10.01 10.60
C PHE A 98 19.84 -8.91 9.67
N ARG A 99 18.95 -8.18 8.98
CA ARG A 99 19.37 -7.11 8.07
C ARG A 99 20.13 -5.98 8.78
N LEU A 100 19.72 -5.64 10.01
CA LEU A 100 20.39 -4.62 10.82
C LEU A 100 21.78 -5.06 11.29
N SER A 101 22.01 -6.37 11.43
CA SER A 101 23.31 -6.93 11.81
C SER A 101 24.35 -6.96 10.67
N LEU A 102 23.91 -6.80 9.42
CA LEU A 102 24.78 -6.86 8.26
C LEU A 102 25.54 -5.54 8.04
N SER A 103 26.79 -5.64 7.61
CA SER A 103 27.51 -4.51 7.04
C SER A 103 26.88 -4.05 5.72
N LEU A 104 27.18 -2.81 5.32
CA LEU A 104 26.74 -2.28 4.02
C LEU A 104 27.17 -3.16 2.83
N GLN A 105 28.36 -3.79 2.93
CA GLN A 105 28.85 -4.67 1.89
C GLN A 105 28.03 -5.97 1.82
N GLU A 106 27.74 -6.59 2.96
CA GLU A 106 26.90 -7.79 3.03
C GLU A 106 25.47 -7.52 2.56
N VAL A 107 24.88 -6.37 2.89
CA VAL A 107 23.58 -5.96 2.35
C VAL A 107 23.62 -5.87 0.82
N ARG A 108 24.70 -5.31 0.25
CA ARG A 108 24.87 -5.24 -1.21
C ARG A 108 25.09 -6.63 -1.83
N ASP A 109 25.84 -7.51 -1.18
CA ASP A 109 26.01 -8.90 -1.63
C ASP A 109 24.67 -9.65 -1.63
N LEU A 110 23.77 -9.34 -0.69
CA LEU A 110 22.45 -9.96 -0.57
C LEU A 110 21.48 -9.50 -1.67
N PHE A 111 21.38 -8.19 -1.91
CA PHE A 111 20.30 -7.60 -2.72
C PHE A 111 20.70 -7.11 -4.12
N ARG A 112 21.99 -7.14 -4.48
CA ARG A 112 22.46 -6.63 -5.78
C ARG A 112 23.11 -7.73 -6.61
N ALA A 113 23.19 -7.48 -7.91
CA ALA A 113 23.92 -8.36 -8.81
C ALA A 113 25.42 -8.40 -8.45
N PRO A 114 26.11 -9.54 -8.71
CA PRO A 114 27.56 -9.62 -8.61
C PRO A 114 28.23 -8.51 -9.42
N PRO A 115 29.41 -8.04 -9.02
CA PRO A 115 30.13 -7.02 -9.77
C PRO A 115 30.50 -7.55 -11.16
N ASP A 116 30.25 -6.74 -12.18
CA ASP A 116 30.54 -6.99 -13.60
C ASP A 116 31.80 -6.24 -14.07
N GLY A 117 32.60 -5.73 -13.12
CA GLY A 117 33.72 -4.83 -13.38
C GLY A 117 33.37 -3.34 -13.24
N GLY A 118 32.08 -3.00 -13.08
CA GLY A 118 31.63 -1.65 -12.76
C GLY A 118 31.92 -1.22 -11.30
N VAL A 119 31.99 0.10 -11.09
CA VAL A 119 32.16 0.70 -9.74
C VAL A 119 30.91 0.53 -8.87
N PHE A 120 29.74 0.49 -9.49
CA PHE A 120 28.46 0.34 -8.83
C PHE A 120 27.82 -0.98 -9.23
N ARG A 121 27.37 -1.75 -8.24
CA ARG A 121 26.62 -2.98 -8.50
C ARG A 121 25.22 -2.64 -8.97
N GLN A 122 24.77 -3.31 -10.03
CA GLN A 122 23.42 -3.13 -10.56
C GLN A 122 22.37 -3.67 -9.58
N THR A 123 21.22 -3.00 -9.57
CA THR A 123 20.02 -3.50 -8.91
C THR A 123 19.47 -4.69 -9.69
N TRP A 124 18.81 -5.64 -9.02
CA TRP A 124 18.16 -6.73 -9.74
C TRP A 124 17.05 -6.25 -10.69
N PHE A 125 16.39 -5.11 -10.42
CA PHE A 125 15.48 -4.48 -11.39
C PHE A 125 16.18 -4.03 -12.67
N SER A 126 17.35 -3.41 -12.54
CA SER A 126 18.13 -2.96 -13.70
C SER A 126 18.55 -4.14 -14.56
N VAL A 127 19.06 -5.22 -13.94
CA VAL A 127 19.44 -6.45 -14.63
C VAL A 127 18.28 -7.05 -15.40
N GLU A 128 17.12 -7.24 -14.76
CA GLU A 128 15.97 -7.87 -15.42
C GLU A 128 15.36 -6.97 -16.50
N ARG A 129 15.29 -5.65 -16.26
CA ARG A 129 14.81 -4.69 -17.27
C ARG A 129 15.70 -4.67 -18.52
N GLU A 130 17.03 -4.68 -18.33
CA GLU A 130 18.00 -4.77 -19.44
C GLU A 130 17.90 -6.10 -20.20
N ALA A 131 17.53 -7.17 -19.51
CA ALA A 131 17.23 -8.47 -20.10
C ALA A 131 15.85 -8.54 -20.79
N GLY A 132 15.09 -7.45 -20.84
CA GLY A 132 13.79 -7.37 -21.51
C GLY A 132 12.60 -7.84 -20.68
N ASN A 133 12.76 -8.04 -19.36
CA ASN A 133 11.67 -8.41 -18.46
C ASN A 133 10.66 -7.26 -18.34
N HIS A 134 9.43 -7.48 -18.80
CA HIS A 134 8.43 -6.41 -18.87
C HIS A 134 7.95 -6.01 -17.48
N LEU A 135 7.69 -6.99 -16.62
CA LEU A 135 7.32 -6.75 -15.23
C LEU A 135 8.37 -5.92 -14.47
N ALA A 136 9.66 -6.20 -14.67
CA ALA A 136 10.75 -5.41 -14.07
C ALA A 136 10.70 -3.93 -14.49
N ALA A 137 10.40 -3.66 -15.77
CA ALA A 137 10.23 -2.31 -16.28
C ALA A 137 9.04 -1.60 -15.62
N LEU A 138 7.88 -2.26 -15.54
CA LEU A 138 6.68 -1.71 -14.90
C LEU A 138 6.90 -1.38 -13.43
N LEU A 139 7.52 -2.30 -12.67
CA LEU A 139 7.83 -2.11 -11.25
C LEU A 139 8.82 -0.97 -11.02
N SER A 140 9.79 -0.78 -11.92
CA SER A 140 10.72 0.34 -11.88
C SER A 140 10.04 1.67 -12.24
N ASP A 141 9.13 1.67 -13.22
CA ASP A 141 8.41 2.87 -13.63
C ASP A 141 7.40 3.31 -12.56
N ALA A 142 6.85 2.35 -11.81
CA ALA A 142 5.94 2.59 -10.69
C ALA A 142 6.55 3.42 -9.56
N THR A 143 7.87 3.56 -9.51
CA THR A 143 8.57 4.29 -8.44
C THR A 143 8.98 5.69 -8.86
N LEU A 144 8.68 6.08 -10.10
CA LEU A 144 8.96 7.41 -10.61
C LEU A 144 7.96 8.41 -10.01
N PRO A 145 8.40 9.64 -9.66
CA PRO A 145 7.54 10.65 -9.03
C PRO A 145 6.62 11.37 -10.05
N MET A 146 6.20 10.67 -11.12
CA MET A 146 5.39 11.20 -12.21
C MET A 146 4.03 10.52 -12.28
N PRO A 147 2.90 11.27 -12.34
CA PRO A 147 1.58 10.69 -12.51
C PRO A 147 1.48 9.86 -13.80
N ASN A 148 1.21 8.57 -13.68
CA ASN A 148 1.20 7.64 -14.81
C ASN A 148 0.09 6.58 -14.67
N LEU A 149 -1.13 6.94 -15.07
CA LEU A 149 -2.28 6.03 -15.08
C LEU A 149 -2.07 4.78 -15.96
N PRO A 150 -1.40 4.86 -17.14
CA PRO A 150 -1.03 3.67 -17.91
C PRO A 150 -0.22 2.65 -17.11
N VAL A 151 0.73 3.07 -16.26
CA VAL A 151 1.51 2.13 -15.41
C VAL A 151 0.61 1.42 -14.40
N ILE A 152 -0.36 2.10 -13.78
CA ILE A 152 -1.33 1.47 -12.87
C ILE A 152 -2.13 0.39 -13.62
N SER A 153 -2.63 0.71 -14.82
CA SER A 153 -3.37 -0.24 -15.65
C SER A 153 -2.51 -1.44 -16.04
N ALA A 154 -1.25 -1.23 -16.40
CA ALA A 154 -0.33 -2.28 -16.83
C ALA A 154 0.06 -3.19 -15.66
N LEU A 155 0.33 -2.65 -14.48
CA LEU A 155 0.60 -3.44 -13.27
C LEU A 155 -0.59 -4.32 -12.88
N ARG A 156 -1.83 -3.79 -12.93
CA ARG A 156 -3.03 -4.61 -12.68
C ARG A 156 -3.22 -5.70 -13.72
N ALA A 157 -2.96 -5.39 -15.00
CA ALA A 157 -3.01 -6.40 -16.06
C ALA A 157 -1.95 -7.49 -15.87
N ALA A 158 -0.81 -7.14 -15.27
CA ALA A 158 0.25 -8.07 -14.89
C ALA A 158 -0.01 -8.80 -13.56
N GLY A 159 -1.12 -8.52 -12.85
CA GLY A 159 -1.45 -9.15 -11.56
C GLY A 159 -0.76 -8.54 -10.33
N GLU A 160 -0.09 -7.39 -10.47
CA GLU A 160 0.52 -6.63 -9.37
C GLU A 160 -0.36 -5.46 -8.95
N HIS A 161 -1.46 -5.76 -8.26
CA HIS A 161 -2.40 -4.79 -7.72
C HIS A 161 -1.77 -3.89 -6.66
N GLN A 162 -1.02 -4.44 -5.71
CA GLN A 162 -0.41 -3.70 -4.59
C GLN A 162 0.74 -2.80 -5.04
N ALA A 163 1.44 -3.18 -6.11
CA ALA A 163 2.44 -2.30 -6.73
C ALA A 163 1.83 -0.99 -7.27
N THR A 164 0.50 -0.88 -7.37
CA THR A 164 -0.17 0.36 -7.77
C THR A 164 -0.29 1.40 -6.66
N ASP A 165 0.03 1.08 -5.39
CA ASP A 165 -0.08 2.03 -4.27
C ASP A 165 0.69 3.33 -4.53
N HIS A 166 2.00 3.20 -4.80
CA HIS A 166 2.85 4.36 -5.03
C HIS A 166 2.40 5.22 -6.23
N PRO A 167 2.23 4.69 -7.45
CA PRO A 167 1.81 5.52 -8.58
C PRO A 167 0.41 6.12 -8.38
N THR A 168 -0.51 5.44 -7.65
CA THR A 168 -1.80 6.01 -7.27
C THR A 168 -1.63 7.23 -6.37
N ARG A 169 -0.75 7.16 -5.37
CA ARG A 169 -0.46 8.29 -4.49
C ARG A 169 0.21 9.45 -5.23
N ILE A 170 1.06 9.15 -6.21
CA ILE A 170 1.65 10.16 -7.09
C ILE A 170 0.56 10.84 -7.94
N ILE A 171 -0.45 10.12 -8.42
CA ILE A 171 -1.61 10.75 -9.09
C ILE A 171 -2.40 11.63 -8.11
N GLY A 172 -2.68 11.16 -6.90
CA GLY A 172 -3.34 11.97 -5.88
C GLY A 172 -2.58 13.27 -5.63
N PHE A 173 -1.29 13.17 -5.32
CA PHE A 173 -0.48 14.31 -4.91
C PHE A 173 -0.06 15.24 -6.07
N ASN A 174 0.54 14.68 -7.13
CA ASN A 174 1.13 15.44 -8.24
C ASN A 174 0.25 15.50 -9.50
N GLY A 175 -0.86 14.78 -9.55
CA GLY A 175 -1.74 14.73 -10.72
C GLY A 175 -2.60 15.99 -10.88
N SER A 176 -2.94 16.32 -12.12
CA SER A 176 -3.99 17.29 -12.43
C SER A 176 -5.38 16.78 -12.01
N ASN A 177 -6.35 17.68 -11.83
CA ASN A 177 -7.74 17.29 -11.55
C ASN A 177 -8.31 16.33 -12.60
N THR A 178 -7.96 16.52 -13.88
CA THR A 178 -8.35 15.59 -14.96
C THR A 178 -7.78 14.19 -14.73
N GLN A 179 -6.52 14.07 -14.28
CA GLN A 179 -5.91 12.77 -13.98
C GLN A 179 -6.52 12.12 -12.73
N ARG A 180 -6.84 12.89 -11.68
CA ARG A 180 -7.50 12.38 -10.47
C ARG A 180 -8.90 11.85 -10.78
N HIS A 181 -9.70 12.60 -11.55
CA HIS A 181 -11.01 12.13 -12.04
C HIS A 181 -10.89 10.86 -12.87
N ALA A 182 -9.97 10.85 -13.85
CA ALA A 182 -9.75 9.68 -14.67
C ALA A 182 -9.35 8.44 -13.84
N ALA A 183 -8.52 8.63 -12.81
CA ALA A 183 -8.13 7.56 -11.90
C ALA A 183 -9.32 7.02 -11.10
N LEU A 184 -10.16 7.88 -10.52
CA LEU A 184 -11.36 7.48 -9.79
C LEU A 184 -12.39 6.76 -10.68
N GLU A 185 -12.59 7.24 -11.91
CA GLU A 185 -13.53 6.66 -12.87
C GLU A 185 -13.03 5.35 -13.49
N SER A 186 -11.72 5.09 -13.44
CA SER A 186 -11.11 3.93 -14.11
C SER A 186 -11.47 2.58 -13.47
N GLY A 187 -11.88 2.56 -12.20
CA GLY A 187 -12.01 1.33 -11.42
C GLY A 187 -10.68 0.59 -11.17
N LEU A 188 -9.55 1.23 -11.45
CA LEU A 188 -8.21 0.66 -11.32
C LEU A 188 -7.56 0.93 -9.97
N LEU A 189 -8.14 1.76 -9.10
CA LEU A 189 -7.56 2.02 -7.80
C LEU A 189 -7.76 0.82 -6.85
N LEU A 190 -6.85 0.68 -5.90
CA LEU A 190 -7.13 -0.09 -4.68
C LEU A 190 -8.27 0.62 -3.93
N PRO A 191 -9.30 -0.11 -3.46
CA PRO A 191 -10.41 0.50 -2.70
C PRO A 191 -9.94 1.41 -1.57
N GLU A 192 -8.88 1.01 -0.88
CA GLU A 192 -8.29 1.68 0.28
C GLU A 192 -7.63 3.03 -0.09
N LEU A 193 -7.30 3.25 -1.37
CA LEU A 193 -6.67 4.48 -1.87
C LEU A 193 -7.65 5.43 -2.55
N VAL A 194 -8.91 5.04 -2.73
CA VAL A 194 -9.97 5.94 -3.20
C VAL A 194 -10.09 7.19 -2.31
N PRO A 195 -10.11 7.08 -0.96
CA PRO A 195 -10.13 8.23 -0.05
C PRO A 195 -8.97 9.20 -0.28
N TYR A 196 -7.77 8.66 -0.53
CA TYR A 196 -6.57 9.46 -0.77
C TYR A 196 -6.73 10.34 -2.01
N VAL A 197 -7.19 9.76 -3.13
CA VAL A 197 -7.36 10.51 -4.38
C VAL A 197 -8.50 11.52 -4.27
N GLN A 198 -9.59 11.17 -3.58
CA GLN A 198 -10.71 12.07 -3.32
C GLN A 198 -10.30 13.29 -2.50
N PHE A 199 -9.54 13.09 -1.42
CA PHE A 199 -9.00 14.18 -0.59
C PHE A 199 -8.22 15.20 -1.43
N HIS A 200 -7.37 14.74 -2.35
CA HIS A 200 -6.58 15.65 -3.20
C HIS A 200 -7.40 16.39 -4.26
N MET A 201 -8.66 16.00 -4.50
CA MET A 201 -9.56 16.76 -5.38
C MET A 201 -10.26 17.91 -4.67
N ASP A 202 -10.64 17.72 -3.41
CA ASP A 202 -11.32 18.73 -2.58
C ASP A 202 -10.71 18.73 -1.17
N PRO A 203 -9.53 19.36 -0.99
CA PRO A 203 -8.83 19.31 0.28
C PRO A 203 -9.59 20.10 1.36
N GLU A 204 -9.91 19.43 2.46
CA GLU A 204 -10.44 20.05 3.68
C GLU A 204 -9.44 19.94 4.84
N PRO A 205 -9.55 20.76 5.91
CA PRO A 205 -8.71 20.62 7.09
C PRO A 205 -8.82 19.20 7.68
N LEU A 206 -7.69 18.54 7.95
CA LEU A 206 -7.65 17.12 8.35
C LEU A 206 -8.34 16.17 7.34
N GLY A 207 -8.49 16.62 6.09
CA GLY A 207 -9.35 15.98 5.12
C GLY A 207 -8.88 14.59 4.71
N ASP A 208 -7.59 14.30 4.76
CA ASP A 208 -7.05 12.98 4.49
C ASP A 208 -7.52 11.95 5.53
N GLY A 209 -7.40 12.30 6.81
CA GLY A 209 -7.87 11.48 7.93
C GLY A 209 -9.39 11.41 8.03
N LEU A 210 -10.09 12.52 7.76
CA LEU A 210 -11.55 12.55 7.75
C LEU A 210 -12.14 11.73 6.61
N THR A 211 -11.53 11.78 5.41
CA THR A 211 -11.95 10.95 4.27
C THR A 211 -11.68 9.47 4.55
N ALA A 212 -10.57 9.14 5.22
CA ALA A 212 -10.29 7.77 5.66
C ALA A 212 -11.32 7.27 6.69
N LEU A 213 -11.67 8.09 7.69
CA LEU A 213 -12.70 7.74 8.67
C LEU A 213 -14.06 7.48 7.99
N ARG A 214 -14.48 8.40 7.11
CA ARG A 214 -15.71 8.27 6.32
C ARG A 214 -15.74 7.01 5.45
N HIS A 215 -14.59 6.64 4.89
CA HIS A 215 -14.43 5.40 4.13
C HIS A 215 -14.62 4.16 5.01
N ILE A 216 -14.00 4.13 6.19
CA ILE A 216 -14.11 3.01 7.14
C ILE A 216 -15.55 2.81 7.60
N ILE A 217 -16.24 3.87 8.01
CA ILE A 217 -17.59 3.75 8.57
C ILE A 217 -18.64 3.43 7.49
N GLY A 218 -18.35 3.69 6.21
CA GLY A 218 -19.24 3.41 5.08
C GLY A 218 -20.60 4.16 5.14
N ARG A 219 -20.70 5.20 5.99
CA ARG A 219 -21.92 5.98 6.24
C ARG A 219 -21.89 7.33 5.52
N ASN A 220 -23.00 8.05 5.62
CA ASN A 220 -23.17 9.35 4.98
C ASN A 220 -22.12 10.35 5.52
N LEU A 221 -21.44 11.06 4.63
CA LEU A 221 -20.32 11.96 4.95
C LEU A 221 -20.68 13.02 6.00
N SER A 222 -21.97 13.34 6.13
CA SER A 222 -22.53 14.30 7.08
C SER A 222 -22.50 13.84 8.54
N GLU A 223 -22.22 12.58 8.85
CA GLU A 223 -22.15 12.10 10.24
C GLU A 223 -20.79 12.39 10.90
N ALA A 224 -19.73 12.53 10.10
CA ALA A 224 -18.39 12.88 10.56
C ALA A 224 -18.11 14.36 10.25
N GLU A 225 -18.55 15.24 11.16
CA GLU A 225 -18.31 16.68 11.10
C GLU A 225 -17.15 17.09 12.02
N LEU A 226 -16.27 17.97 11.56
CA LEU A 226 -15.14 18.49 12.35
C LEU A 226 -15.55 19.39 13.54
N THR A 227 -16.84 19.67 13.68
CA THR A 227 -17.41 20.34 14.86
C THR A 227 -17.49 19.41 16.07
N ASP A 228 -17.46 18.11 15.83
CA ASP A 228 -17.44 17.08 16.86
C ASP A 228 -15.98 16.77 17.30
N PRO A 229 -15.65 16.87 18.60
CA PRO A 229 -14.31 16.62 19.11
C PRO A 229 -13.80 15.20 18.80
N ASP A 230 -14.62 14.18 19.03
CA ASP A 230 -14.25 12.78 18.81
C ASP A 230 -13.91 12.51 17.33
N THR A 231 -14.68 13.11 16.42
CA THR A 231 -14.42 13.09 14.98
C THR A 231 -13.10 13.76 14.64
N THR A 232 -12.82 14.92 15.24
CA THR A 232 -11.56 15.65 15.01
C THR A 232 -10.35 14.83 15.48
N ASP A 233 -10.45 14.23 16.66
CA ASP A 233 -9.37 13.43 17.23
C ASP A 233 -9.16 12.14 16.43
N MET A 234 -10.24 11.46 16.04
CA MET A 234 -10.15 10.28 15.17
C MET A 234 -9.58 10.63 13.79
N ALA A 235 -9.97 11.76 13.18
CA ALA A 235 -9.40 12.20 11.91
C ALA A 235 -7.88 12.48 12.04
N ARG A 236 -7.42 13.05 13.15
CA ARG A 236 -5.98 13.24 13.40
C ARG A 236 -5.23 11.91 13.51
N LEU A 237 -5.81 10.95 14.23
CA LEU A 237 -5.28 9.59 14.33
C LEU A 237 -5.16 8.94 12.95
N MET A 238 -6.19 9.09 12.11
CA MET A 238 -6.21 8.51 10.76
C MET A 238 -5.18 9.15 9.81
N SER A 239 -4.94 10.46 9.92
CA SER A 239 -4.04 11.21 9.04
C SER A 239 -2.56 10.94 9.33
N LEU A 240 -2.17 11.02 10.60
CA LEU A 240 -0.75 11.02 11.00
C LEU A 240 -0.43 10.04 12.14
N GLY A 241 -1.41 9.32 12.67
CA GLY A 241 -1.27 8.54 13.91
C GLY A 241 -1.03 9.40 15.15
N PHE A 242 -1.26 10.71 15.07
CA PHE A 242 -1.16 11.60 16.24
C PHE A 242 -2.47 11.64 17.01
N GLY A 243 -2.37 11.61 18.33
CA GLY A 243 -3.49 11.80 19.26
C GLY A 243 -3.98 10.49 19.88
N TYR A 244 -3.31 10.02 20.93
CA TYR A 244 -3.74 8.85 21.70
C TYR A 244 -5.13 9.03 22.35
N GLN A 245 -5.60 10.27 22.54
CA GLN A 245 -6.97 10.54 22.99
C GLN A 245 -8.04 9.89 22.08
N ALA A 246 -7.73 9.69 20.79
CA ALA A 246 -8.65 9.04 19.85
C ALA A 246 -8.75 7.51 20.03
N ILE A 247 -7.83 6.88 20.76
CA ILE A 247 -7.86 5.43 21.02
C ILE A 247 -8.57 5.07 22.32
N GLU A 248 -9.08 6.06 23.07
CA GLU A 248 -9.96 5.85 24.22
C GLU A 248 -11.26 5.16 23.78
N ARG A 249 -11.76 4.20 24.58
CA ARG A 249 -12.96 3.42 24.25
C ARG A 249 -14.23 4.27 24.26
N GLU A 250 -14.18 5.42 24.91
CA GLU A 250 -15.24 6.42 25.02
C GLU A 250 -15.42 7.22 23.73
N ASN A 251 -14.41 7.28 22.83
CA ASN A 251 -14.53 7.94 21.55
C ASN A 251 -15.61 7.26 20.70
N ILE A 252 -16.58 8.03 20.19
CA ILE A 252 -17.74 7.48 19.46
C ILE A 252 -17.36 6.64 18.23
N TRP A 253 -16.16 6.85 17.66
CA TRP A 253 -15.66 6.14 16.49
C TRP A 253 -14.80 4.92 16.83
N PHE A 254 -14.43 4.72 18.09
CA PHE A 254 -13.57 3.60 18.50
C PHE A 254 -14.15 2.26 18.03
N GLY A 255 -15.46 2.04 18.24
CA GLY A 255 -16.13 0.79 17.89
C GLY A 255 -16.09 0.48 16.39
N ASP A 256 -16.41 1.45 15.54
CA ASP A 256 -16.42 1.26 14.09
C ASP A 256 -14.99 1.06 13.54
N VAL A 257 -14.03 1.84 14.03
CA VAL A 257 -12.63 1.78 13.56
C VAL A 257 -11.93 0.50 14.04
N SER A 258 -12.08 0.15 15.31
CA SER A 258 -11.49 -1.09 15.84
C SER A 258 -12.11 -2.33 15.19
N ALA A 259 -13.42 -2.31 14.92
CA ALA A 259 -14.07 -3.39 14.17
C ALA A 259 -13.50 -3.51 12.74
N TRP A 260 -13.22 -2.39 12.07
CA TRP A 260 -12.56 -2.41 10.76
C TRP A 260 -11.14 -2.96 10.84
N LEU A 261 -10.32 -2.49 11.80
CA LEU A 261 -8.96 -3.01 12.03
C LEU A 261 -8.94 -4.52 12.29
N MET A 262 -9.94 -5.04 13.00
CA MET A 262 -10.00 -6.45 13.36
C MET A 262 -10.59 -7.36 12.27
N SER A 263 -11.23 -6.81 11.23
CA SER A 263 -11.97 -7.61 10.24
C SER A 263 -11.62 -7.34 8.77
N HIS A 264 -11.08 -6.17 8.45
CA HIS A 264 -10.76 -5.82 7.08
C HIS A 264 -9.56 -6.63 6.56
N PRO A 265 -9.61 -7.18 5.33
CA PRO A 265 -8.53 -8.04 4.81
C PRO A 265 -7.14 -7.40 4.89
N SER A 266 -6.99 -6.13 4.50
CA SER A 266 -5.69 -5.43 4.55
C SER A 266 -5.15 -5.23 5.96
N MET A 267 -6.00 -5.31 7.00
CA MET A 267 -5.62 -5.15 8.40
C MET A 267 -5.31 -6.48 9.10
N GLN A 268 -5.41 -7.59 8.38
CA GLN A 268 -5.12 -8.92 8.90
C GLN A 268 -3.77 -9.05 9.64
N PRO A 269 -2.66 -8.41 9.21
CA PRO A 269 -1.41 -8.45 9.97
C PRO A 269 -1.53 -7.88 11.38
N ILE A 270 -2.24 -6.76 11.56
CA ILE A 270 -2.46 -6.13 12.86
C ILE A 270 -3.44 -6.96 13.69
N ALA A 271 -4.55 -7.38 13.07
CA ALA A 271 -5.56 -8.21 13.74
C ALA A 271 -4.97 -9.52 14.27
N ASN A 272 -4.19 -10.23 13.45
CA ASN A 272 -3.53 -11.47 13.82
C ASN A 272 -2.51 -11.27 14.95
N LEU A 273 -1.68 -10.22 14.87
CA LEU A 273 -0.70 -9.87 15.89
C LEU A 273 -1.38 -9.63 17.25
N CYS A 274 -2.42 -8.78 17.26
CA CYS A 274 -3.12 -8.39 18.48
C CYS A 274 -3.96 -9.53 19.08
N ALA A 275 -4.66 -10.31 18.24
CA ALA A 275 -5.45 -11.46 18.71
C ALA A 275 -4.57 -12.53 19.36
N GLN A 276 -3.38 -12.78 18.80
CA GLN A 276 -2.44 -13.78 19.35
C GLN A 276 -1.76 -13.31 20.64
N THR A 277 -1.47 -12.01 20.77
CA THR A 277 -0.61 -11.51 21.85
C THR A 277 -1.39 -10.90 23.01
N CYS A 278 -2.49 -10.19 22.74
CA CYS A 278 -3.18 -9.37 23.74
C CYS A 278 -4.56 -9.93 24.16
N GLY A 279 -5.00 -11.05 23.58
CA GLY A 279 -6.21 -11.75 23.99
C GLY A 279 -7.47 -10.88 23.94
N ASN A 280 -8.11 -10.65 25.10
CA ASN A 280 -9.34 -9.87 25.19
C ASN A 280 -9.19 -8.37 24.88
N ASP A 281 -7.96 -7.86 24.85
CA ASP A 281 -7.67 -6.46 24.54
C ASP A 281 -7.17 -6.26 23.10
N ALA A 282 -7.44 -7.23 22.22
CA ALA A 282 -6.95 -7.22 20.84
C ALA A 282 -7.45 -6.02 20.02
N ASP A 283 -8.67 -5.53 20.27
CA ASP A 283 -9.25 -4.38 19.59
C ASP A 283 -8.52 -3.08 19.96
N HIS A 284 -8.24 -2.87 21.25
CA HIS A 284 -7.46 -1.73 21.72
C HIS A 284 -6.01 -1.82 21.29
N CYS A 285 -5.40 -3.02 21.36
CA CYS A 285 -4.08 -3.27 20.78
C CYS A 285 -4.01 -2.82 19.32
N ALA A 286 -5.01 -3.17 18.51
CA ALA A 286 -5.03 -2.82 17.09
C ALA A 286 -5.08 -1.30 16.90
N MET A 287 -5.90 -0.59 17.69
CA MET A 287 -5.96 0.88 17.70
C MET A 287 -4.60 1.49 18.06
N THR A 288 -3.94 1.01 19.11
CA THR A 288 -2.61 1.49 19.52
C THR A 288 -1.54 1.21 18.45
N VAL A 289 -1.55 0.02 17.83
CA VAL A 289 -0.62 -0.32 16.75
C VAL A 289 -0.83 0.57 15.52
N MET A 290 -2.08 0.88 15.16
CA MET A 290 -2.39 1.82 14.08
C MET A 290 -1.89 3.23 14.40
N ALA A 291 -2.10 3.71 15.63
CA ALA A 291 -1.60 5.01 16.09
C ALA A 291 -0.07 5.11 15.90
N LEU A 292 0.65 4.10 16.39
CA LEU A 292 2.11 4.01 16.31
C LEU A 292 2.63 3.86 14.86
N THR A 293 1.82 3.33 13.96
CA THR A 293 2.17 3.13 12.54
C THR A 293 2.01 4.41 11.70
N ALA A 294 1.52 5.50 12.28
CA ALA A 294 1.15 6.76 11.61
C ALA A 294 -0.17 6.73 10.83
N GLY A 295 -1.15 5.98 11.34
CA GLY A 295 -2.54 6.07 10.89
C GLY A 295 -2.89 5.23 9.67
N TYR A 296 -4.06 5.53 9.08
CA TYR A 296 -4.72 4.72 8.06
C TYR A 296 -3.83 4.46 6.84
N TYR A 297 -3.25 5.52 6.28
CA TYR A 297 -2.54 5.42 5.03
C TYR A 297 -1.22 4.66 5.12
N GLU A 298 -0.69 4.44 6.32
CA GLU A 298 0.50 3.63 6.53
C GLU A 298 0.15 2.17 6.84
N VAL A 299 -0.92 1.90 7.60
CA VAL A 299 -1.34 0.52 7.89
C VAL A 299 -1.83 -0.22 6.64
N ILE A 300 -2.46 0.48 5.69
CA ILE A 300 -2.93 -0.14 4.43
C ILE A 300 -1.78 -0.50 3.46
N ARG A 301 -0.52 -0.25 3.82
CA ARG A 301 0.67 -0.50 2.97
C ARG A 301 1.40 -1.78 3.34
N LEU A 302 0.83 -2.58 4.23
CA LEU A 302 1.38 -3.85 4.69
C LEU A 302 1.10 -4.95 3.66
N ASP A 303 1.62 -4.76 2.45
CA ASP A 303 1.26 -5.55 1.28
C ASP A 303 2.37 -6.50 0.81
N SER A 304 1.98 -7.47 -0.01
CA SER A 304 2.90 -8.39 -0.66
C SER A 304 3.92 -7.61 -1.50
N PRO A 305 5.23 -7.92 -1.37
CA PRO A 305 6.23 -7.28 -2.21
C PRO A 305 6.06 -7.58 -3.70
N LEU A 306 5.55 -8.77 -4.06
CA LEU A 306 5.45 -9.25 -5.44
C LEU A 306 4.31 -10.30 -5.54
N GLU A 307 3.13 -9.88 -5.99
CA GLU A 307 1.90 -10.67 -5.90
C GLU A 307 1.89 -11.92 -6.79
N ASN A 308 2.61 -11.88 -7.91
CA ASN A 308 2.75 -13.05 -8.76
C ASN A 308 3.68 -14.13 -8.18
N VAL A 309 4.39 -13.84 -7.09
CA VAL A 309 5.24 -14.81 -6.37
C VAL A 309 4.62 -15.20 -5.02
N ILE A 310 4.06 -14.23 -4.29
CA ILE A 310 3.31 -14.45 -3.05
C ILE A 310 2.00 -13.69 -3.17
N SER A 311 0.87 -14.40 -3.22
CA SER A 311 -0.44 -13.73 -3.25
C SER A 311 -0.64 -12.85 -2.02
N GLN A 312 -1.37 -11.75 -2.17
CA GLN A 312 -1.66 -10.82 -1.08
C GLN A 312 -2.23 -11.54 0.15
N ALA A 313 -3.21 -12.42 -0.03
CA ALA A 313 -3.81 -13.19 1.07
C ALA A 313 -2.78 -14.07 1.80
N ARG A 314 -1.88 -14.75 1.06
CA ARG A 314 -0.81 -15.55 1.67
C ARG A 314 0.13 -14.66 2.49
N PHE A 315 0.51 -13.51 1.95
CA PHE A 315 1.36 -12.55 2.65
C PHE A 315 0.72 -12.01 3.93
N LEU A 316 -0.50 -11.47 3.85
CA LEU A 316 -1.21 -10.86 4.98
C LEU A 316 -1.45 -11.84 6.15
N SER A 317 -1.60 -13.13 5.84
CA SER A 317 -1.76 -14.20 6.83
C SER A 317 -0.46 -14.66 7.52
N SER A 318 0.70 -14.22 7.03
CA SER A 318 2.00 -14.72 7.46
C SER A 318 2.52 -14.07 8.75
N LEU A 319 3.48 -14.73 9.40
CA LEU A 319 4.23 -14.15 10.52
C LEU A 319 5.10 -12.96 10.06
N ARG A 320 5.59 -13.01 8.81
CA ARG A 320 6.30 -11.88 8.18
C ARG A 320 5.49 -10.59 8.21
N ALA A 321 4.24 -10.63 7.79
CA ALA A 321 3.40 -9.43 7.74
C ALA A 321 3.11 -8.88 9.15
N GLN A 322 2.88 -9.75 10.12
CA GLN A 322 2.72 -9.37 11.55
C GLN A 322 3.99 -8.68 12.08
N ASN A 323 5.17 -9.27 11.81
CA ASN A 323 6.46 -8.69 12.19
C ASN A 323 6.71 -7.34 11.50
N TRP A 324 6.28 -7.17 10.25
CA TRP A 324 6.34 -5.88 9.55
C TRP A 324 5.45 -4.84 10.20
N ALA A 325 4.20 -5.17 10.54
CA ALA A 325 3.30 -4.27 11.25
C ALA A 325 3.92 -3.82 12.58
N LEU A 326 4.43 -4.77 13.38
CA LEU A 326 5.04 -4.48 14.67
C LEU A 326 6.31 -3.61 14.54
N ARG A 327 7.21 -3.95 13.61
CA ARG A 327 8.41 -3.14 13.36
C ARG A 327 8.06 -1.75 12.88
N ARG A 328 7.05 -1.61 12.02
CA ARG A 328 6.58 -0.29 11.58
C ARG A 328 6.12 0.51 12.80
N ALA A 329 5.20 -0.01 13.61
CA ALA A 329 4.76 0.64 14.85
C ALA A 329 5.93 1.01 15.79
N ALA A 330 6.92 0.13 15.93
CA ALA A 330 8.07 0.39 16.81
C ALA A 330 8.97 1.52 16.31
N LEU A 331 9.04 1.72 14.99
CA LEU A 331 10.10 2.47 14.33
C LEU A 331 9.64 3.71 13.58
N THR A 332 8.36 3.82 13.21
CA THR A 332 7.81 4.95 12.45
C THR A 332 8.14 6.29 13.09
N ALA A 333 8.09 6.39 14.43
CA ALA A 333 8.42 7.63 15.13
C ALA A 333 9.85 8.10 14.84
N TYR A 334 10.84 7.21 14.71
CA TYR A 334 12.22 7.62 14.34
C TYR A 334 12.32 8.21 12.94
N GLU A 335 11.34 7.94 12.06
CA GLU A 335 11.32 8.46 10.70
C GLU A 335 10.55 9.79 10.59
N LEU A 336 9.52 9.97 11.42
CA LEU A 336 8.63 11.13 11.36
C LEU A 336 8.98 12.22 12.38
N THR A 337 9.52 11.83 13.53
CA THR A 337 9.84 12.73 14.65
C THR A 337 11.31 12.59 15.06
N ALA A 338 11.86 13.61 15.73
CA ALA A 338 13.22 13.55 16.24
C ALA A 338 13.35 12.56 17.42
N GLU A 339 12.25 12.30 18.13
CA GLU A 339 12.22 11.47 19.33
C GLU A 339 11.14 10.38 19.19
N PRO A 340 11.44 9.12 19.54
CA PRO A 340 10.45 8.05 19.55
C PRO A 340 9.43 8.26 20.67
N PHE A 341 8.24 7.67 20.54
CA PHE A 341 7.31 7.59 21.67
C PHE A 341 7.94 6.83 22.84
N GLU A 342 7.88 7.42 24.04
CA GLU A 342 8.33 6.80 25.29
C GLU A 342 7.53 5.53 25.57
N ILE A 343 8.21 4.47 26.04
CA ILE A 343 7.56 3.18 26.34
C ILE A 343 6.50 3.33 27.43
N ASP A 344 6.73 4.20 28.42
CA ASP A 344 5.75 4.45 29.49
C ASP A 344 4.48 5.10 28.94
N ALA A 345 4.59 6.02 27.99
CA ALA A 345 3.43 6.61 27.32
C ALA A 345 2.64 5.56 26.52
N ILE A 346 3.32 4.62 25.85
CA ILE A 346 2.63 3.49 25.19
C ILE A 346 1.98 2.57 26.23
N ARG A 347 2.61 2.38 27.40
CA ARG A 347 2.12 1.51 28.47
C ARG A 347 0.86 2.05 29.12
N ASP A 348 0.76 3.38 29.25
CA ASP A 348 -0.43 4.08 29.75
C ASP A 348 -1.65 3.81 28.86
N GLU A 349 -1.42 3.67 27.55
CA GLU A 349 -2.46 3.31 26.58
C GLU A 349 -2.72 1.80 26.53
N ASN A 350 -1.67 1.01 26.27
CA ASN A 350 -1.77 -0.43 26.12
C ASN A 350 -0.48 -1.14 26.55
N ILE A 351 -0.54 -1.81 27.72
CA ILE A 351 0.60 -2.54 28.29
C ILE A 351 1.13 -3.64 27.37
N CYS A 352 0.25 -4.36 26.67
CA CYS A 352 0.64 -5.45 25.78
C CYS A 352 1.45 -4.91 24.59
N VAL A 353 0.99 -3.81 23.97
CA VAL A 353 1.71 -3.16 22.87
C VAL A 353 3.04 -2.59 23.36
N ALA A 354 3.08 -1.93 24.52
CA ALA A 354 4.33 -1.41 25.08
C ALA A 354 5.41 -2.48 25.23
N ASP A 355 5.04 -3.66 25.72
CA ASP A 355 5.97 -4.78 25.89
C ASP A 355 6.48 -5.32 24.54
N MET A 356 5.60 -5.47 23.53
CA MET A 356 6.01 -5.86 22.16
C MET A 356 6.98 -4.83 21.55
N ILE A 357 6.68 -3.54 21.68
CA ILE A 357 7.51 -2.46 21.13
C ILE A 357 8.87 -2.40 21.84
N ALA A 358 8.89 -2.56 23.17
CA ALA A 358 10.11 -2.62 23.95
C ALA A 358 11.01 -3.80 23.50
N GLN A 359 10.41 -4.98 23.25
CA GLN A 359 11.15 -6.14 22.74
C GLN A 359 11.81 -5.83 21.40
N VAL A 360 11.05 -5.30 20.42
CA VAL A 360 11.59 -4.94 19.09
C VAL A 360 12.70 -3.89 19.18
N ARG A 361 12.56 -2.89 20.05
CA ARG A 361 13.57 -1.84 20.22
C ARG A 361 14.83 -2.33 20.93
N SER A 362 14.71 -3.33 21.83
CA SER A 362 15.85 -3.91 22.56
C SER A 362 16.73 -4.84 21.73
N GLY A 363 16.24 -5.33 20.58
CA GLY A 363 17.00 -6.14 19.64
C GLY A 363 17.95 -5.34 18.73
N ARG A 364 17.99 -4.01 18.90
CA ARG A 364 18.91 -3.09 18.21
C ARG A 364 20.11 -2.80 19.09
#